data_AF-A0A9D5ICX7-F1
#
_entry.id   AF-A0A9D5ICX7-F1
#
_cell.length_a   1.000
_cell.length_b   1.000
_cell.length_c   1.000
_cell.angle_alpha   90.00
_cell.angle_beta   90.00
_cell.angle_gamma   90.00
#
_symmetry.space_group_name_H-M   'P 1'
#
loop_
_entity.id
_entity.type
_entity.pdbx_description
1 polymer ?
#
loop_
_entity_poly.entity_id
_entity_poly.type
_entity_poly.pdbx_seq_one_letter_code
_entity_poly.pdbx_strand_id
1 'polypeptide(L)'
;MQRGVVQRHLPGVLAKLAEDLTKVRAALGAYDTADPTNGNLLEYINKHVTDINALPGMVTILDSKPKLIEQLAIDMAARAEPPTAVNASHTASATDEVMNKGGGGFTAKDGTVYMLESTKDSSALYHELIHVLSGEGGVTQLSVTKTNLNEGFTNYFAEQLARKYGKTVYTAYPVATTWVNDFVAKCTENTAYNIYFKNNEALLYSTLAGRLKTKVQAAKTVFDKPESKALKESNGVKRTDLGAFYTGATIKDDAVLAAAVKKKIQEAYFMDAGEPSIAWLKRLCIDD
;
A
#
# COMPACT_ATOMS: atom_id res chain seq x y z
N MET A 1 4.04 32.17 38.01
CA MET A 1 3.30 32.34 36.73
C MET A 1 2.64 31.02 36.40
N GLN A 2 1.32 31.00 36.25
CA GLN A 2 0.52 29.82 35.96
C GLN A 2 -0.37 30.14 34.75
N ARG A 3 -0.42 29.24 33.76
CA ARG A 3 -1.31 29.08 32.57
C ARG A 3 -0.43 28.54 31.42
N GLY A 4 -0.74 27.51 30.64
CA GLY A 4 -1.79 26.48 30.52
C GLY A 4 -1.15 25.33 29.71
N VAL A 5 -1.66 24.11 29.63
CA VAL A 5 -2.94 23.71 29.03
C VAL A 5 -3.42 22.43 29.73
N VAL A 6 -4.73 22.42 29.98
CA VAL A 6 -5.47 21.34 30.60
C VAL A 6 -5.55 20.16 29.63
N GLN A 7 -4.89 19.05 29.95
CA GLN A 7 -5.14 17.76 29.32
C GLN A 7 -6.46 17.21 29.90
N ARG A 8 -7.58 17.52 29.26
CA ARG A 8 -8.88 16.89 29.55
C ARG A 8 -8.94 15.58 28.79
N HIS A 9 -8.49 14.50 29.42
CA HIS A 9 -8.94 13.17 29.03
C HIS A 9 -10.46 13.13 29.24
N LEU A 10 -11.23 13.06 28.15
CA LEU A 10 -12.64 12.70 28.17
C LEU A 10 -12.74 11.25 27.68
N PRO A 11 -12.89 10.27 28.58
CA PRO A 11 -13.04 8.86 28.24
C PRO A 11 -14.17 8.56 27.24
N GLY A 12 -15.18 9.43 27.14
CA GLY A 12 -16.27 9.32 26.16
C GLY A 12 -15.95 9.82 24.74
N VAL A 13 -14.91 10.64 24.56
CA VAL A 13 -14.53 11.19 23.24
C VAL A 13 -13.74 10.15 22.43
N LEU A 14 -12.89 9.36 23.09
CA LEU A 14 -12.19 8.23 22.45
C LEU A 14 -13.14 7.06 22.15
N ALA A 15 -14.15 6.81 22.99
CA ALA A 15 -15.18 5.80 22.72
C ALA A 15 -16.08 6.18 21.54
N LYS A 16 -16.44 7.47 21.42
CA LYS A 16 -17.21 8.00 20.27
C LYS A 16 -16.36 8.06 18.99
N LEU A 17 -15.05 8.32 19.10
CA LEU A 17 -14.09 8.30 17.99
C LEU A 17 -13.84 6.87 17.48
N ALA A 18 -13.70 5.90 18.37
CA ALA A 18 -13.67 4.48 18.02
C ALA A 18 -15.02 4.05 17.41
N GLU A 19 -16.16 4.56 17.91
CA GLU A 19 -17.48 4.34 17.30
C GLU A 19 -17.64 5.02 15.94
N ASP A 20 -17.10 6.22 15.72
CA ASP A 20 -17.23 6.96 14.46
C ASP A 20 -16.26 6.41 13.42
N LEU A 21 -15.04 5.99 13.81
CA LEU A 21 -14.17 5.14 13.00
C LEU A 21 -14.79 3.77 12.77
N THR A 22 -15.48 3.18 13.73
CA THR A 22 -16.23 1.92 13.56
C THR A 22 -17.45 2.12 12.67
N LYS A 23 -18.10 3.28 12.67
CA LYS A 23 -19.21 3.65 11.76
C LYS A 23 -18.69 3.94 10.36
N VAL A 24 -17.54 4.59 10.22
CA VAL A 24 -16.84 4.72 8.94
C VAL A 24 -16.43 3.34 8.45
N ARG A 25 -15.81 2.50 9.29
CA ARG A 25 -15.46 1.10 8.98
C ARG A 25 -16.68 0.19 8.73
N ALA A 26 -17.84 0.44 9.36
CA ALA A 26 -19.08 -0.32 9.20
C ALA A 26 -19.91 0.17 8.01
N ALA A 27 -19.89 1.45 7.68
CA ALA A 27 -20.36 1.98 6.41
C ALA A 27 -19.47 1.49 5.25
N LEU A 28 -18.16 1.40 5.49
CA LEU A 28 -17.20 0.69 4.63
C LEU A 28 -17.32 -0.86 4.73
N GLY A 29 -18.10 -1.38 5.68
CA GLY A 29 -18.34 -2.80 5.95
C GLY A 29 -19.67 -3.30 5.40
N ALA A 30 -20.62 -2.40 5.13
CA ALA A 30 -21.75 -2.61 4.22
C ALA A 30 -21.30 -2.64 2.73
N TYR A 31 -20.03 -2.96 2.50
CA TYR A 31 -19.48 -3.19 1.18
C TYR A 31 -19.91 -4.56 0.70
N ASP A 32 -20.86 -4.53 -0.21
CA ASP A 32 -21.15 -5.68 -1.03
C ASP A 32 -19.94 -5.94 -1.95
N THR A 33 -19.30 -7.09 -1.74
CA THR A 33 -18.17 -7.57 -2.55
C THR A 33 -18.53 -7.82 -4.03
N ALA A 34 -19.81 -7.71 -4.40
CA ALA A 34 -20.32 -7.97 -5.74
C ALA A 34 -20.66 -6.73 -6.58
N ASP A 35 -20.64 -5.50 -6.04
CA ASP A 35 -21.05 -4.30 -6.79
C ASP A 35 -19.87 -3.46 -7.33
N PRO A 36 -19.68 -3.39 -8.67
CA PRO A 36 -18.58 -2.66 -9.31
C PRO A 36 -18.78 -1.13 -9.41
N THR A 37 -19.91 -0.58 -8.94
CA THR A 37 -20.24 0.86 -9.06
C THR A 37 -20.29 1.63 -7.73
N ASN A 38 -20.07 0.97 -6.59
CA ASN A 38 -20.30 1.54 -5.26
C ASN A 38 -19.17 2.45 -4.70
N GLY A 39 -18.90 3.55 -5.42
CA GLY A 39 -18.63 4.86 -4.82
C GLY A 39 -17.24 5.09 -4.19
N ASN A 40 -16.28 5.46 -5.03
CA ASN A 40 -15.07 6.24 -4.73
C ASN A 40 -14.84 6.62 -3.25
N LEU A 41 -13.94 5.93 -2.54
CA LEU A 41 -13.33 6.47 -1.30
C LEU A 41 -12.68 7.84 -1.55
N LEU A 42 -12.20 8.05 -2.78
CA LEU A 42 -11.79 9.36 -3.25
C LEU A 42 -12.91 10.39 -3.12
N GLU A 43 -14.19 10.07 -3.34
CA GLU A 43 -15.32 10.97 -3.11
C GLU A 43 -15.57 11.23 -1.63
N TYR A 44 -15.38 10.24 -0.75
CA TYR A 44 -15.46 10.46 0.70
C TYR A 44 -14.31 11.36 1.20
N ILE A 45 -13.07 11.11 0.78
CA ILE A 45 -11.92 11.99 1.00
C ILE A 45 -12.17 13.36 0.35
N ASN A 46 -12.70 13.44 -0.87
CA ASN A 46 -13.03 14.69 -1.56
C ASN A 46 -14.17 15.46 -0.91
N LYS A 47 -15.05 14.80 -0.15
CA LYS A 47 -16.19 15.44 0.53
C LYS A 47 -15.84 15.86 1.96
N HIS A 48 -14.86 15.21 2.58
CA HIS A 48 -14.54 15.38 4.00
C HIS A 48 -13.10 15.81 4.30
N VAL A 49 -12.20 15.82 3.30
CA VAL A 49 -10.78 16.24 3.39
C VAL A 49 -10.49 17.41 2.43
N THR A 50 -11.48 18.28 2.21
CA THR A 50 -11.26 19.56 1.50
C THR A 50 -10.57 20.60 2.37
N ASP A 51 -10.61 20.41 3.70
CA ASP A 51 -9.91 21.23 4.68
C ASP A 51 -9.29 20.30 5.73
N ILE A 52 -7.96 20.24 5.79
CA ILE A 52 -7.23 19.47 6.82
C ILE A 52 -7.58 19.95 8.23
N ASN A 53 -7.95 21.23 8.39
CA ASN A 53 -8.39 21.78 9.67
C ASN A 53 -9.79 21.27 10.09
N ALA A 54 -10.50 20.59 9.17
CA ALA A 54 -11.75 19.87 9.42
C ALA A 54 -11.54 18.39 9.80
N LEU A 55 -10.29 17.93 9.90
CA LEU A 55 -9.89 16.69 10.58
C LEU A 55 -9.30 16.92 12.00
N PRO A 56 -9.81 17.87 12.83
CA PRO A 56 -9.22 18.15 14.12
C PRO A 56 -9.37 16.92 15.02
N GLY A 57 -8.23 16.41 15.48
CA GLY A 57 -8.16 15.22 16.34
C GLY A 57 -7.57 13.96 15.67
N MET A 58 -7.43 13.93 14.34
CA MET A 58 -6.71 12.84 13.64
C MET A 58 -5.25 13.21 13.34
N VAL A 59 -4.98 14.49 13.04
CA VAL A 59 -3.65 14.95 12.67
C VAL A 59 -3.07 15.79 13.81
N THR A 60 -1.89 15.39 14.29
CA THR A 60 -1.07 16.16 15.21
C THR A 60 0.13 16.73 14.46
N ILE A 61 0.17 18.05 14.34
CA ILE A 61 1.29 18.74 13.71
C ILE A 61 2.38 19.02 14.75
N LEU A 62 3.59 18.60 14.45
CA LEU A 62 4.78 18.75 15.28
C LEU A 62 5.73 19.76 14.64
N ASP A 63 6.22 20.69 15.44
CA ASP A 63 7.12 21.77 14.99
C ASP A 63 8.57 21.33 14.77
N SER A 64 8.93 20.09 15.12
CA SER A 64 10.33 19.66 15.14
C SER A 64 10.51 18.14 15.05
N LYS A 65 11.63 17.72 14.42
CA LYS A 65 12.01 16.30 14.27
C LYS A 65 12.16 15.56 15.60
N PRO A 66 12.76 16.12 16.67
CA PRO A 66 12.83 15.43 17.97
C PRO A 66 11.46 15.05 18.54
N LYS A 67 10.43 15.90 18.40
CA LYS A 67 9.07 15.55 18.83
C LYS A 67 8.48 14.42 18.00
N LEU A 68 8.74 14.38 16.69
CA LEU A 68 8.29 13.28 15.84
C LEU A 68 8.97 11.95 16.23
N ILE A 69 10.27 11.99 16.51
CA ILE A 69 11.04 10.82 16.99
C ILE A 69 10.48 10.30 18.31
N GLU A 70 10.15 11.19 19.25
CA GLU A 70 9.54 10.81 20.54
C GLU A 70 8.22 10.08 20.33
N GLN A 71 7.31 10.64 19.52
CA GLN A 71 6.01 10.01 19.26
C GLN A 71 6.16 8.67 18.52
N LEU A 72 7.08 8.57 17.56
CA LEU A 72 7.32 7.33 16.84
C LEU A 72 7.91 6.24 17.75
N ALA A 73 8.81 6.60 18.67
CA ALA A 73 9.36 5.65 19.64
C ALA A 73 8.29 5.13 20.62
N ILE A 74 7.33 5.98 21.01
CA ILE A 74 6.16 5.58 21.81
C ILE A 74 5.29 4.59 21.03
N ASP A 75 4.98 4.88 19.76
CA ASP A 75 4.18 4.00 18.92
C ASP A 75 4.85 2.64 18.70
N MET A 76 6.15 2.61 18.40
CA MET A 76 6.94 1.38 18.26
C MET A 76 6.86 0.51 19.51
N ALA A 77 6.98 1.11 20.71
CA ALA A 77 6.89 0.38 21.97
C ALA A 77 5.48 -0.19 22.21
N ALA A 78 4.42 0.53 21.80
CA ALA A 78 3.02 0.09 21.88
C ALA A 78 2.65 -0.99 20.85
N ARG A 79 3.39 -1.08 19.74
CA ARG A 79 3.24 -2.11 18.69
C ARG A 79 4.05 -3.37 18.95
N ALA A 80 5.00 -3.37 19.88
CA ALA A 80 5.73 -4.57 20.29
C ALA A 80 4.76 -5.66 20.81
N GLU A 81 5.12 -6.93 20.63
CA GLU A 81 4.33 -8.07 21.12
C GLU A 81 5.18 -8.91 22.11
N PRO A 82 4.90 -8.83 23.43
CA PRO A 82 3.92 -7.95 24.08
C PRO A 82 4.36 -6.48 24.08
N PRO A 83 3.45 -5.51 24.30
CA PRO A 83 3.81 -4.09 24.41
C PRO A 83 4.84 -3.82 25.50
N THR A 84 5.76 -2.88 25.25
CA THR A 84 6.88 -2.59 26.16
C THR A 84 7.01 -1.10 26.46
N ALA A 85 7.89 -0.75 27.40
CA ALA A 85 8.30 0.63 27.61
C ALA A 85 9.25 1.09 26.49
N VAL A 86 9.27 2.40 26.22
CA VAL A 86 10.25 3.00 25.30
C VAL A 86 11.67 2.70 25.79
N ASN A 87 12.54 2.29 24.87
CA ASN A 87 13.92 1.92 25.17
C ASN A 87 14.86 2.49 24.08
N ALA A 88 16.17 2.33 24.28
CA ALA A 88 17.18 2.87 23.36
C ALA A 88 17.05 2.35 21.93
N SER A 89 16.57 1.11 21.74
CA SER A 89 16.34 0.54 20.41
C SER A 89 15.20 1.27 19.69
N HIS A 90 14.07 1.51 20.37
CA HIS A 90 12.95 2.25 19.79
C HIS A 90 13.37 3.67 19.38
N THR A 91 14.09 4.38 20.27
CA THR A 91 14.58 5.73 19.97
C THR A 91 15.57 5.74 18.81
N ALA A 92 16.48 4.76 18.74
CA ALA A 92 17.44 4.65 17.65
C ALA A 92 16.74 4.39 16.30
N SER A 93 15.79 3.45 16.27
CA SER A 93 15.00 3.17 15.07
C SER A 93 14.17 4.38 14.63
N ALA A 94 13.47 5.05 15.56
CA ALA A 94 12.71 6.25 15.25
C ALA A 94 13.60 7.40 14.75
N THR A 95 14.81 7.53 15.30
CA THR A 95 15.81 8.50 14.84
C THR A 95 16.24 8.21 13.41
N ASP A 96 16.52 6.95 13.08
CA ASP A 96 16.91 6.54 11.72
C ASP A 96 15.81 6.87 10.70
N GLU A 97 14.55 6.55 11.01
CA GLU A 97 13.39 6.86 10.15
C GLU A 97 13.24 8.38 9.89
N VAL A 98 13.28 9.19 10.94
CA VAL A 98 12.99 10.64 10.82
C VAL A 98 14.20 11.45 10.32
N MET A 99 15.40 11.10 10.76
CA MET A 99 16.62 11.87 10.47
C MET A 99 17.31 11.38 9.21
N ASN A 100 17.54 10.07 9.08
CA ASN A 100 18.37 9.50 8.01
C ASN A 100 17.54 9.14 6.77
N LYS A 101 16.33 8.60 6.96
CA LYS A 101 15.42 8.25 5.86
C LYS A 101 14.49 9.40 5.46
N GLY A 102 14.49 10.49 6.23
CA GLY A 102 13.74 11.70 5.92
C GLY A 102 12.24 11.57 6.14
N GLY A 103 11.80 10.72 7.08
CA GLY A 103 10.39 10.57 7.45
C GLY A 103 9.74 11.90 7.83
N GLY A 104 8.63 12.21 7.15
CA GLY A 104 7.87 13.46 7.33
C GLY A 104 6.66 13.32 8.26
N GLY A 105 6.28 12.11 8.61
CA GLY A 105 5.15 11.78 9.45
C GLY A 105 5.01 10.27 9.63
N PHE A 106 4.03 9.84 10.43
CA PHE A 106 3.64 8.44 10.58
C PHE A 106 2.20 8.31 11.11
N THR A 107 1.59 7.16 10.85
CA THR A 107 0.29 6.75 11.39
C THR A 107 0.47 5.82 12.59
N ALA A 108 0.08 6.28 13.76
CA ALA A 108 0.15 5.53 15.01
C ALA A 108 -0.88 4.39 15.05
N LYS A 109 -0.66 3.44 15.95
CA LYS A 109 -1.52 2.26 16.17
C LYS A 109 -2.96 2.65 16.49
N ASP A 110 -3.16 3.76 17.17
CA ASP A 110 -4.47 4.31 17.53
C ASP A 110 -5.17 5.09 16.39
N GLY A 111 -4.52 5.21 15.23
CA GLY A 111 -5.02 5.94 14.06
C GLY A 111 -4.68 7.44 14.07
N THR A 112 -3.89 7.92 15.03
CA THR A 112 -3.38 9.29 15.03
C THR A 112 -2.28 9.44 13.98
N VAL A 113 -2.40 10.47 13.15
CA VAL A 113 -1.39 10.88 12.16
C VAL A 113 -0.51 11.95 12.79
N TYR A 114 0.77 11.68 12.97
CA TYR A 114 1.75 12.67 13.39
C TYR A 114 2.51 13.18 12.18
N MET A 115 2.57 14.49 11.99
CA MET A 115 3.22 15.12 10.83
C MET A 115 4.16 16.24 11.27
N LEU A 116 5.28 16.40 10.56
CA LEU A 116 6.08 17.62 10.69
C LEU A 116 5.38 18.80 10.02
N GLU A 117 5.48 19.97 10.64
CA GLU A 117 4.99 21.23 10.07
C GLU A 117 5.55 21.47 8.65
N SER A 118 6.79 21.08 8.39
CA SER A 118 7.45 21.23 7.08
C SER A 118 6.90 20.32 5.97
N THR A 119 6.13 19.28 6.31
CA THR A 119 5.65 18.26 5.36
C THR A 119 4.12 18.19 5.27
N LYS A 120 3.41 18.94 6.11
CA LYS A 120 1.94 18.91 6.18
C LYS A 120 1.23 19.30 4.88
N ASP A 121 1.86 20.12 4.05
CA ASP A 121 1.32 20.59 2.76
C ASP A 121 1.85 19.77 1.57
N SER A 122 2.02 18.46 1.75
CA SER A 122 2.54 17.54 0.73
C SER A 122 1.77 16.22 0.67
N SER A 123 2.10 15.37 -0.30
CA SER A 123 1.58 13.99 -0.38
C SER A 123 1.85 13.15 0.87
N ALA A 124 2.84 13.52 1.70
CA ALA A 124 3.13 12.81 2.96
C ALA A 124 1.91 12.82 3.91
N LEU A 125 1.15 13.90 3.98
CA LEU A 125 -0.08 13.91 4.78
C LEU A 125 -1.11 12.93 4.22
N TYR A 126 -1.35 12.96 2.91
CA TYR A 126 -2.33 12.07 2.28
C TYR A 126 -1.92 10.61 2.43
N HIS A 127 -0.62 10.32 2.38
CA HIS A 127 -0.06 9.00 2.64
C HIS A 127 -0.49 8.47 4.02
N GLU A 128 -0.27 9.25 5.07
CA GLU A 128 -0.67 8.84 6.42
C GLU A 128 -2.20 8.72 6.56
N LEU A 129 -2.96 9.64 5.97
CA LEU A 129 -4.42 9.53 5.98
C LEU A 129 -4.92 8.28 5.23
N ILE A 130 -4.25 7.87 4.15
CA ILE A 130 -4.57 6.65 3.41
C ILE A 130 -4.31 5.41 4.26
N HIS A 131 -3.24 5.38 5.05
CA HIS A 131 -3.00 4.30 6.02
C HIS A 131 -4.15 4.15 7.01
N VAL A 132 -4.69 5.24 7.55
CA VAL A 132 -5.85 5.20 8.45
C VAL A 132 -7.09 4.57 7.78
N LEU A 133 -7.25 4.79 6.48
CA LEU A 133 -8.41 4.31 5.71
C LEU A 133 -8.25 2.87 5.20
N SER A 134 -7.03 2.37 5.07
CA SER A 134 -6.74 1.05 4.51
C SER A 134 -6.80 -0.08 5.54
N GLY A 135 -6.58 0.23 6.82
CA GLY A 135 -6.66 -0.75 7.91
C GLY A 135 -6.44 -0.12 9.28
N GLU A 136 -6.62 -0.91 10.33
CA GLU A 136 -6.33 -0.46 11.69
C GLU A 136 -4.84 -0.14 11.84
N GLY A 137 -4.53 1.10 12.23
CA GLY A 137 -3.16 1.57 12.39
C GLY A 137 -2.29 1.43 11.12
N GLY A 138 -2.88 1.51 9.91
CA GLY A 138 -2.16 1.35 8.64
C GLY A 138 -1.91 -0.09 8.20
N VAL A 139 -2.40 -1.08 8.96
CA VAL A 139 -2.10 -2.49 8.71
C VAL A 139 -3.13 -3.09 7.75
N THR A 140 -2.73 -3.23 6.48
CA THR A 140 -3.48 -3.98 5.47
C THR A 140 -3.02 -5.44 5.40
N GLN A 141 -3.76 -6.32 4.70
CA GLN A 141 -3.23 -7.66 4.39
C GLN A 141 -1.92 -7.60 3.59
N LEU A 142 -1.77 -6.59 2.72
CA LEU A 142 -0.52 -6.37 1.99
C LEU A 142 0.62 -5.93 2.91
N SER A 143 0.36 -5.22 4.01
CA SER A 143 1.41 -4.81 4.95
C SER A 143 2.07 -6.03 5.63
N VAL A 144 1.29 -7.09 5.88
CA VAL A 144 1.77 -8.35 6.47
C VAL A 144 2.57 -9.17 5.46
N THR A 145 2.09 -9.26 4.21
CA THR A 145 2.76 -10.07 3.20
C THR A 145 3.94 -9.34 2.55
N LYS A 146 3.83 -8.02 2.38
CA LYS A 146 4.81 -7.20 1.64
C LYS A 146 4.73 -5.71 1.95
N THR A 147 5.36 -5.28 3.04
CA THR A 147 5.40 -3.87 3.50
C THR A 147 5.71 -2.86 2.39
N ASN A 148 6.78 -3.05 1.61
CA ASN A 148 7.11 -2.09 0.55
C ASN A 148 6.04 -1.98 -0.55
N LEU A 149 5.31 -3.07 -0.83
CA LEU A 149 4.21 -3.04 -1.79
C LEU A 149 2.99 -2.33 -1.19
N ASN A 150 2.71 -2.52 0.11
CA ASN A 150 1.74 -1.71 0.86
C ASN A 150 2.03 -0.22 0.68
N GLU A 151 3.28 0.21 0.93
CA GLU A 151 3.69 1.61 0.77
C GLU A 151 3.58 2.11 -0.69
N GLY A 152 3.83 1.24 -1.67
CA GLY A 152 3.63 1.56 -3.08
C GLY A 152 2.17 1.89 -3.42
N PHE A 153 1.21 1.12 -2.87
CA PHE A 153 -0.21 1.42 -3.01
C PHE A 153 -0.61 2.69 -2.25
N THR A 154 -0.12 2.87 -1.02
CA THR A 154 -0.34 4.09 -0.24
C THR A 154 0.10 5.33 -1.03
N ASN A 155 1.32 5.31 -1.56
CA ASN A 155 1.88 6.41 -2.34
C ASN A 155 1.13 6.65 -3.63
N TYR A 156 0.74 5.60 -4.35
CA TYR A 156 -0.06 5.75 -5.56
C TYR A 156 -1.31 6.61 -5.29
N PHE A 157 -2.12 6.27 -4.28
CA PHE A 157 -3.31 7.04 -3.95
C PHE A 157 -2.97 8.44 -3.39
N ALA A 158 -1.90 8.56 -2.60
CA ALA A 158 -1.48 9.82 -1.99
C ALA A 158 -1.02 10.85 -3.03
N GLU A 159 -0.25 10.40 -4.04
CA GLU A 159 0.21 11.25 -5.14
C GLU A 159 -0.95 11.74 -5.99
N GLN A 160 -1.93 10.88 -6.28
CA GLN A 160 -3.12 11.25 -7.05
C GLN A 160 -3.92 12.35 -6.34
N LEU A 161 -4.10 12.24 -5.02
CA LEU A 161 -4.73 13.28 -4.20
C LEU A 161 -3.89 14.56 -4.18
N ALA A 162 -2.58 14.45 -3.96
CA ALA A 162 -1.71 15.62 -3.93
C ALA A 162 -1.76 16.42 -5.24
N ARG A 163 -1.69 15.72 -6.39
CA ARG A 163 -1.81 16.35 -7.72
C ARG A 163 -3.16 17.01 -7.90
N LYS A 164 -4.25 16.34 -7.51
CA LYS A 164 -5.61 16.88 -7.61
C LYS A 164 -5.78 18.19 -6.83
N TYR A 165 -5.16 18.30 -5.66
CA TYR A 165 -5.27 19.47 -4.78
C TYR A 165 -4.12 20.48 -4.95
N GLY A 166 -3.27 20.32 -5.97
CA GLY A 166 -2.14 21.22 -6.21
C GLY A 166 -1.12 21.23 -5.06
N LYS A 167 -1.00 20.12 -4.33
CA LYS A 167 -0.01 19.93 -3.25
C LYS A 167 1.28 19.32 -3.80
N THR A 168 2.38 19.55 -3.09
CA THR A 168 3.69 19.01 -3.47
C THR A 168 3.69 17.49 -3.36
N VAL A 169 4.16 16.81 -4.41
CA VAL A 169 4.42 15.36 -4.37
C VAL A 169 5.78 15.13 -3.72
N TYR A 170 5.76 14.46 -2.56
CA TYR A 170 6.93 13.95 -1.88
C TYR A 170 7.21 12.51 -2.32
N THR A 171 8.32 12.30 -3.02
CA THR A 171 8.67 10.98 -3.55
C THR A 171 9.18 10.06 -2.44
N ALA A 172 8.40 9.03 -2.10
CA ALA A 172 8.80 7.93 -1.24
C ALA A 172 8.60 6.59 -1.98
N TYR A 173 9.30 5.53 -1.57
CA TYR A 173 9.18 4.18 -2.16
C TYR A 173 9.07 4.16 -3.71
N PRO A 174 9.99 4.81 -4.44
CA PRO A 174 9.79 5.10 -5.86
C PRO A 174 9.65 3.85 -6.72
N VAL A 175 10.38 2.76 -6.39
CA VAL A 175 10.30 1.48 -7.10
C VAL A 175 8.92 0.83 -6.91
N ALA A 176 8.44 0.73 -5.67
CA ALA A 176 7.12 0.18 -5.37
C ALA A 176 6.00 1.02 -6.01
N THR A 177 6.09 2.34 -5.89
CA THR A 177 5.10 3.28 -6.44
C THR A 177 5.07 3.21 -7.97
N THR A 178 6.23 3.10 -8.63
CA THR A 178 6.32 2.91 -10.09
C THR A 178 5.65 1.59 -10.50
N TRP A 179 5.94 0.51 -9.78
CA TRP A 179 5.33 -0.78 -10.07
C TRP A 179 3.80 -0.75 -9.94
N VAL A 180 3.27 -0.07 -8.91
CA VAL A 180 1.82 0.10 -8.73
C VAL A 180 1.21 0.96 -9.84
N ASN A 181 1.88 2.03 -10.27
CA ASN A 181 1.43 2.82 -11.42
C ASN A 181 1.32 1.97 -12.70
N ASP A 182 2.33 1.15 -13.00
CA ASP A 182 2.31 0.24 -14.15
C ASP A 182 1.20 -0.80 -14.02
N PHE A 183 1.00 -1.36 -12.82
CA PHE A 183 -0.11 -2.27 -12.53
C PHE A 183 -1.47 -1.60 -12.79
N VAL A 184 -1.70 -0.39 -12.25
CA VAL A 184 -2.97 0.32 -12.40
C VAL A 184 -3.26 0.67 -13.86
N ALA A 185 -2.24 1.10 -14.60
CA ALA A 185 -2.37 1.40 -16.03
C ALA A 185 -2.87 0.19 -16.85
N LYS A 186 -2.64 -1.03 -16.35
CA LYS A 186 -2.97 -2.29 -17.02
C LYS A 186 -4.18 -3.02 -16.43
N CYS A 187 -4.46 -2.82 -15.15
CA CYS A 187 -5.48 -3.56 -14.40
C CYS A 187 -6.64 -2.68 -13.90
N THR A 188 -6.60 -1.37 -14.15
CA THR A 188 -7.51 -0.32 -13.71
C THR A 188 -7.36 0.11 -12.24
N GLU A 189 -7.73 1.37 -11.99
CA GLU A 189 -7.73 1.97 -10.64
C GLU A 189 -8.73 1.27 -9.72
N ASN A 190 -9.86 0.79 -10.24
CA ASN A 190 -10.86 0.05 -9.46
C ASN A 190 -10.28 -1.25 -8.88
N THR A 191 -9.46 -1.98 -9.65
CA THR A 191 -8.80 -3.19 -9.15
C THR A 191 -7.81 -2.86 -8.04
N ALA A 192 -6.99 -1.82 -8.21
CA ALA A 192 -6.07 -1.37 -7.17
C ALA A 192 -6.79 -0.91 -5.91
N TYR A 193 -7.91 -0.21 -6.06
CA TYR A 193 -8.76 0.21 -4.97
C TYR A 193 -9.27 -0.99 -4.15
N ASN A 194 -9.79 -2.02 -4.83
CA ASN A 194 -10.30 -3.22 -4.16
C ASN A 194 -9.19 -4.02 -3.48
N ILE A 195 -8.01 -4.13 -4.11
CA ILE A 195 -6.86 -4.81 -3.49
C ILE A 195 -6.51 -4.12 -2.16
N TYR A 196 -6.37 -2.80 -2.19
CA TYR A 196 -5.80 -2.05 -1.09
C TYR A 196 -6.82 -1.70 0.00
N PHE A 197 -7.93 -1.04 -0.36
CA PHE A 197 -8.92 -0.56 0.60
C PHE A 197 -9.99 -1.60 0.98
N LYS A 198 -10.12 -2.71 0.23
CA LYS A 198 -10.96 -3.84 0.65
C LYS A 198 -10.17 -4.97 1.27
N ASN A 199 -8.86 -4.78 1.47
CA ASN A 199 -7.98 -5.83 1.97
C ASN A 199 -8.14 -7.14 1.16
N ASN A 200 -8.37 -7.03 -0.15
CA ASN A 200 -8.56 -8.19 -1.01
C ASN A 200 -7.23 -8.57 -1.66
N GLU A 201 -6.31 -9.06 -0.84
CA GLU A 201 -4.98 -9.48 -1.30
C GLU A 201 -5.08 -10.57 -2.40
N ALA A 202 -6.06 -11.46 -2.30
CA ALA A 202 -6.31 -12.50 -3.28
C ALA A 202 -6.64 -11.94 -4.68
N LEU A 203 -7.26 -10.76 -4.75
CA LEU A 203 -7.54 -10.09 -6.03
C LEU A 203 -6.25 -9.69 -6.76
N LEU A 204 -5.20 -9.32 -6.05
CA LEU A 204 -3.90 -9.00 -6.66
C LEU A 204 -3.35 -10.23 -7.39
N TYR A 205 -3.32 -11.37 -6.69
CA TYR A 205 -2.74 -12.61 -7.22
C TYR A 205 -3.56 -13.17 -8.39
N SER A 206 -4.88 -13.17 -8.26
CA SER A 206 -5.78 -13.64 -9.34
C SER A 206 -5.75 -12.72 -10.57
N THR A 207 -5.68 -11.40 -10.39
CA THR A 207 -5.54 -10.45 -11.50
C THR A 207 -4.25 -10.68 -12.29
N LEU A 208 -3.12 -10.75 -11.58
CA LEU A 208 -1.81 -10.99 -12.21
C LEU A 208 -1.73 -12.39 -12.84
N ALA A 209 -2.32 -13.40 -12.21
CA ALA A 209 -2.41 -14.75 -12.76
C ALA A 209 -3.24 -14.78 -14.05
N GLY A 210 -4.35 -14.05 -14.12
CA GLY A 210 -5.15 -13.91 -15.32
C GLY A 210 -4.36 -13.29 -16.47
N ARG A 211 -3.64 -12.19 -16.21
CA ARG A 211 -2.77 -11.55 -17.22
C ARG A 211 -1.64 -12.48 -17.68
N LEU A 212 -1.00 -13.16 -16.74
CA LEU A 212 0.02 -14.17 -17.02
C LEU A 212 -0.54 -15.28 -17.93
N LYS A 213 -1.73 -15.80 -17.61
CA LYS A 213 -2.41 -16.82 -18.42
C LYS A 213 -2.68 -16.33 -19.84
N THR A 214 -3.18 -15.11 -20.01
CA THR A 214 -3.41 -14.51 -21.34
C THR A 214 -2.12 -14.42 -22.14
N LYS A 215 -1.01 -13.98 -21.53
CA LYS A 215 0.30 -13.94 -22.20
C LYS A 215 0.82 -15.30 -22.61
N VAL A 216 0.72 -16.27 -21.71
CA VAL A 216 1.17 -17.64 -21.97
C VAL A 216 0.33 -18.29 -23.08
N GLN A 217 -0.98 -18.03 -23.12
CA GLN A 217 -1.87 -18.48 -24.20
C GLN A 217 -1.48 -17.84 -25.53
N ALA A 218 -1.27 -16.52 -25.57
CA ALA A 218 -0.84 -15.81 -26.78
C ALA A 218 0.49 -16.38 -27.31
N ALA A 219 1.45 -16.65 -26.42
CA ALA A 219 2.71 -17.27 -26.78
C ALA A 219 2.53 -18.70 -27.31
N LYS A 220 1.67 -19.53 -26.68
CA LYS A 220 1.36 -20.89 -27.15
C LYS A 220 0.80 -20.91 -28.57
N THR A 221 -0.10 -20.00 -28.91
CA THR A 221 -0.63 -19.87 -30.29
C THR A 221 0.48 -19.62 -31.32
N VAL A 222 1.60 -19.03 -30.92
CA VAL A 222 2.79 -18.86 -31.76
C VAL A 222 3.62 -20.16 -31.83
N PHE A 223 3.72 -20.91 -30.72
CA PHE A 223 4.53 -22.15 -30.63
C PHE A 223 3.90 -23.37 -31.30
N ASP A 224 2.58 -23.51 -31.34
CA ASP A 224 1.89 -24.66 -31.97
C ASP A 224 1.91 -24.59 -33.52
N LYS A 225 2.58 -23.60 -34.12
CA LYS A 225 2.81 -23.55 -35.56
C LYS A 225 3.93 -24.54 -35.98
N PRO A 226 3.68 -25.43 -36.96
CA PRO A 226 4.62 -26.51 -37.32
C PRO A 226 6.01 -26.05 -37.79
N GLU A 227 6.16 -24.78 -38.16
CA GLU A 227 7.40 -24.22 -38.73
C GLU A 227 8.25 -23.45 -37.72
N SER A 228 7.84 -23.33 -36.44
CA SER A 228 8.63 -22.59 -35.47
C SER A 228 9.84 -23.41 -34.99
N LYS A 229 11.01 -23.18 -35.61
CA LYS A 229 12.30 -23.54 -35.03
C LYS A 229 12.28 -23.09 -33.58
N ALA A 230 12.51 -24.03 -32.66
CA ALA A 230 12.58 -23.82 -31.21
C ALA A 230 13.18 -22.45 -30.88
N LEU A 231 12.31 -21.45 -30.67
CA LEU A 231 12.73 -20.11 -30.37
C LEU A 231 13.21 -20.11 -28.92
N LYS A 232 14.53 -20.18 -28.77
CA LYS A 232 15.21 -19.53 -27.65
C LYS A 232 14.63 -18.11 -27.57
N GLU A 233 13.86 -17.83 -26.52
CA GLU A 233 13.47 -16.47 -26.12
C GLU A 233 12.63 -15.69 -27.14
N SER A 234 11.39 -16.10 -27.43
CA SER A 234 10.42 -15.12 -27.96
C SER A 234 9.95 -14.23 -26.80
N ASN A 235 10.16 -12.92 -26.91
CA ASN A 235 9.80 -11.89 -25.92
C ASN A 235 10.46 -12.04 -24.53
N GLY A 236 11.65 -12.64 -24.47
CA GLY A 236 12.44 -12.72 -23.22
C GLY A 236 11.90 -13.67 -22.15
N VAL A 237 10.92 -14.53 -22.48
CA VAL A 237 10.41 -15.57 -21.57
C VAL A 237 11.23 -16.84 -21.76
N LYS A 238 11.99 -17.26 -20.74
CA LYS A 238 12.77 -18.50 -20.82
C LYS A 238 11.82 -19.70 -20.72
N ARG A 239 12.15 -20.80 -21.41
CA ARG A 239 11.39 -22.06 -21.33
C ARG A 239 11.32 -22.60 -19.88
N THR A 240 12.34 -22.31 -19.07
CA THR A 240 12.35 -22.59 -17.63
C THR A 240 11.31 -21.80 -16.86
N ASP A 241 11.07 -20.55 -17.25
CA ASP A 241 10.01 -19.72 -16.66
C ASP A 241 8.64 -20.30 -17.04
N LEU A 242 8.50 -20.81 -18.28
CA LEU A 242 7.28 -21.45 -18.77
C LEU A 242 6.97 -22.79 -18.07
N GLY A 243 7.97 -23.56 -17.64
CA GLY A 243 7.76 -24.81 -16.89
C GLY A 243 7.00 -24.63 -15.57
N ALA A 244 7.02 -23.41 -15.01
CA ALA A 244 6.21 -23.06 -13.85
C ALA A 244 4.70 -22.95 -14.19
N PHE A 245 4.32 -22.81 -15.47
CA PHE A 245 2.95 -22.50 -15.91
C PHE A 245 2.23 -23.67 -16.59
N TYR A 246 2.93 -24.75 -16.95
CA TYR A 246 2.34 -25.91 -17.62
C TYR A 246 2.41 -27.18 -16.77
N THR A 247 1.39 -28.03 -16.91
CA THR A 247 1.45 -29.45 -16.55
C THR A 247 1.29 -30.24 -17.85
N GLY A 248 2.40 -30.76 -18.38
CA GLY A 248 2.42 -31.34 -19.73
C GLY A 248 2.17 -30.26 -20.80
N ALA A 249 1.13 -30.43 -21.61
CA ALA A 249 0.74 -29.47 -22.66
C ALA A 249 -0.32 -28.44 -22.21
N THR A 250 -0.83 -28.55 -20.98
CA THR A 250 -1.95 -27.75 -20.47
C THR A 250 -1.44 -26.67 -19.53
N ILE A 251 -1.97 -25.46 -19.67
CA ILE A 251 -1.69 -24.37 -18.73
C ILE A 251 -2.31 -24.75 -17.38
N LYS A 252 -1.58 -24.54 -16.29
CA LYS A 252 -2.06 -24.78 -14.92
C LYS A 252 -3.31 -23.96 -14.64
N ASP A 253 -4.13 -24.45 -13.71
CA ASP A 253 -5.33 -23.73 -13.29
C ASP A 253 -5.00 -22.39 -12.61
N ASP A 254 -6.03 -21.56 -12.47
CA ASP A 254 -5.90 -20.19 -11.98
C ASP A 254 -5.40 -20.14 -10.53
N ALA A 255 -5.74 -21.14 -9.70
CA ALA A 255 -5.32 -21.20 -8.30
C ALA A 255 -3.81 -21.46 -8.18
N VAL A 256 -3.28 -22.38 -8.99
CA VAL A 256 -1.84 -22.68 -9.00
C VAL A 256 -1.03 -21.50 -9.56
N LEU A 257 -1.54 -20.81 -10.57
CA LEU A 257 -0.90 -19.59 -11.10
C LEU A 257 -0.91 -18.45 -10.07
N ALA A 258 -2.03 -18.23 -9.38
CA ALA A 258 -2.13 -17.23 -8.32
C ALA A 258 -1.16 -17.53 -7.16
N ALA A 259 -1.00 -18.80 -6.77
CA ALA A 259 -0.02 -19.21 -5.76
C ALA A 259 1.43 -18.94 -6.21
N ALA A 260 1.75 -19.19 -7.49
CA ALA A 260 3.08 -18.89 -8.04
C ALA A 260 3.37 -17.38 -8.06
N VAL A 261 2.38 -16.55 -8.44
CA VAL A 261 2.49 -15.09 -8.38
C VAL A 261 2.68 -14.61 -6.94
N LYS A 262 1.89 -15.13 -5.99
CA LYS A 262 2.03 -14.81 -4.56
C LYS A 262 3.45 -15.08 -4.07
N LYS A 263 3.99 -16.26 -4.39
CA LYS A 263 5.37 -16.61 -4.06
C LYS A 263 6.38 -15.62 -4.65
N LYS A 264 6.20 -15.21 -5.92
CA LYS A 264 7.09 -14.23 -6.57
C LYS A 264 7.02 -12.85 -5.92
N ILE A 265 5.85 -12.40 -5.50
CA ILE A 265 5.70 -11.16 -4.74
C ILE A 265 6.38 -11.25 -3.37
N GLN A 266 6.26 -12.39 -2.69
CA GLN A 266 6.94 -12.62 -1.42
C GLN A 266 8.46 -12.61 -1.58
N GLU A 267 9.00 -13.14 -2.68
CA GLU A 267 10.43 -13.11 -3.01
C GLU A 267 10.95 -11.72 -3.43
N ALA A 268 10.10 -10.88 -4.02
CA ALA A 268 10.50 -9.61 -4.65
C ALA A 268 11.06 -8.56 -3.69
N TYR A 269 12.09 -7.80 -4.09
CA TYR A 269 12.59 -6.70 -3.26
C TYR A 269 12.25 -5.35 -3.88
N PHE A 270 11.11 -4.77 -3.47
CA PHE A 270 10.56 -3.49 -3.97
C PHE A 270 11.34 -2.23 -3.58
N MET A 271 12.67 -2.35 -3.47
CA MET A 271 13.63 -1.26 -3.36
C MET A 271 14.56 -1.19 -4.57
N ASP A 272 14.63 -2.25 -5.39
CA ASP A 272 15.48 -2.34 -6.57
C ASP A 272 14.67 -2.76 -7.80
N ALA A 273 14.56 -1.87 -8.78
CA ALA A 273 13.83 -2.14 -10.02
C ALA A 273 14.49 -3.25 -10.87
N GLY A 274 15.78 -3.52 -10.67
CA GLY A 274 16.53 -4.58 -11.34
C GLY A 274 16.37 -5.96 -10.70
N GLU A 275 15.62 -6.07 -9.59
CA GLU A 275 15.46 -7.34 -8.88
C GLU A 275 14.73 -8.38 -9.77
N PRO A 276 15.24 -9.62 -9.88
CA PRO A 276 14.71 -10.61 -10.82
C PRO A 276 13.22 -10.91 -10.68
N SER A 277 12.66 -10.93 -9.46
CA SER A 277 11.24 -11.20 -9.22
C SER A 277 10.36 -10.02 -9.65
N ILE A 278 10.79 -8.77 -9.44
CA ILE A 278 10.11 -7.58 -9.97
C ILE A 278 10.15 -7.56 -11.49
N ALA A 279 11.32 -7.79 -12.09
CA ALA A 279 11.46 -7.88 -13.55
C ALA A 279 10.58 -8.99 -14.13
N TRP A 280 10.50 -10.14 -13.45
CA TRP A 280 9.62 -11.25 -13.81
C TRP A 280 8.14 -10.85 -13.73
N LEU A 281 7.70 -10.24 -12.63
CA LEU A 281 6.32 -9.79 -12.43
C LEU A 281 5.92 -8.77 -13.49
N LYS A 282 6.78 -7.79 -13.75
CA LYS A 282 6.54 -6.75 -14.73
C LYS A 282 6.41 -7.34 -16.14
N ARG A 283 7.42 -8.09 -16.58
CA ARG A 283 7.47 -8.68 -17.92
C ARG A 283 6.32 -9.65 -18.19
N LEU A 284 6.01 -10.51 -17.22
CA LEU A 284 5.08 -11.63 -17.44
C LEU A 284 3.64 -11.32 -17.04
N CYS A 285 3.40 -10.33 -16.19
CA CYS A 285 2.06 -10.03 -15.70
C CYS A 285 1.60 -8.60 -16.05
N ILE A 286 2.49 -7.65 -16.33
CA ILE A 286 2.13 -6.23 -16.47
C ILE A 286 2.35 -5.69 -17.88
N ASP A 287 3.57 -5.82 -18.43
CA ASP A 287 3.92 -5.38 -19.78
C ASP A 287 3.01 -6.04 -20.82
N ASP A 288 3.08 -5.67 -22.10
CA ASP A 288 2.41 -6.39 -23.19
C ASP A 288 3.40 -7.27 -23.96
#